data_AF-A0A4U0TSE7-F1
#
_entry.id   AF-A0A4U0TSE7-F1
#
_cell.length_a   1.000
_cell.length_b   1.000
_cell.length_c   1.000
_cell.angle_alpha   90.00
_cell.angle_beta   90.00
_cell.angle_gamma   90.00
#
_symmetry.space_group_name_H-M   'P 1'
#
loop_
_entity.id
_entity.type
_entity.pdbx_description
1 polymer ?
#
loop_
_entity_poly.entity_id
_entity_poly.type
_entity_poly.pdbx_seq_one_letter_code
_entity_poly.pdbx_strand_id
1 'polypeptide(L)'
;MLGLEQPGLHPKAHVVVVLNRLAVQKLGKNQDWPDDNDNGAHGLPISPEEAADLFRDLLDDHNISPFTPWDKLISDDSATSILLDDRYTVLSTTRSRREVWAIWVRDKAGQLKVERAKNEKQDPRIPYLAFLQEKATPKLYWPEFKRKFKKDAVMSDRKLADKDREKLYREHVNRLKLPESARKGDLITLLKGVPLRDLNRGTNIDSLPQQVLSHVPFISLRVSTRDQLTVQHIAALPPAPRADDGSDEHRAEQERKRADRRRREEALAERQRKVDQEGRLQEKAERFARRELREGEAELEGAMAVPGKGARGMVGK
;
A
#
# COMPACT_ATOMS: atom_id res chain seq x y z
N MET A 1 34.73 0.76 -25.08
CA MET A 1 33.45 0.61 -25.80
C MET A 1 32.77 -0.64 -25.29
N LEU A 2 31.90 -0.53 -24.30
CA LEU A 2 31.09 -1.62 -23.79
C LEU A 2 29.63 -1.27 -24.10
N GLY A 3 29.06 -1.94 -25.09
CA GLY A 3 27.66 -1.83 -25.46
C GLY A 3 26.82 -2.66 -24.49
N LEU A 4 25.93 -1.98 -23.77
CA LEU A 4 24.85 -2.60 -22.99
C LEU A 4 23.72 -2.98 -23.96
N GLU A 5 23.54 -4.28 -24.18
CA GLU A 5 22.31 -4.82 -24.78
C GLU A 5 21.12 -4.57 -23.85
N GLN A 6 20.09 -3.92 -24.38
CA GLN A 6 18.78 -3.76 -23.77
C GLN A 6 17.95 -5.04 -24.03
N PRO A 7 17.30 -5.65 -23.02
CA PRO A 7 16.42 -6.79 -23.24
C PRO A 7 15.11 -6.34 -23.91
N GLY A 8 14.80 -6.97 -25.06
CA GLY A 8 13.64 -6.70 -25.88
C GLY A 8 12.30 -6.95 -25.16
N LEU A 9 11.44 -5.95 -25.24
CA LEU A 9 10.06 -5.96 -24.77
C LEU A 9 9.24 -7.02 -25.53
N HIS A 10 8.54 -7.89 -24.80
CA HIS A 10 7.76 -8.98 -25.34
C HIS A 10 6.56 -8.45 -26.17
N PRO A 11 6.32 -8.91 -27.41
CA PRO A 11 5.32 -8.34 -28.34
C PRO A 11 3.86 -8.47 -27.88
N LYS A 12 3.58 -9.26 -26.83
CA LYS A 12 2.23 -9.42 -26.26
C LYS A 12 1.79 -8.21 -25.42
N ALA A 13 2.71 -7.49 -24.77
CA ALA A 13 2.38 -6.32 -23.95
C ALA A 13 1.96 -5.12 -24.82
N HIS A 14 2.55 -4.98 -26.02
CA HIS A 14 2.21 -3.90 -26.95
C HIS A 14 0.82 -4.06 -27.56
N VAL A 15 0.37 -5.29 -27.82
CA VAL A 15 -0.96 -5.57 -28.38
C VAL A 15 -2.07 -5.25 -27.37
N VAL A 16 -1.86 -5.56 -26.08
CA VAL A 16 -2.83 -5.24 -25.01
C VAL A 16 -2.92 -3.72 -24.78
N VAL A 17 -1.78 -3.01 -24.80
CA VAL A 17 -1.74 -1.54 -24.67
C VAL A 17 -2.42 -0.84 -25.85
N VAL A 18 -2.22 -1.33 -27.08
CA VAL A 18 -2.85 -0.76 -28.29
C VAL A 18 -4.36 -1.04 -28.32
N LEU A 19 -4.80 -2.24 -27.90
CA LEU A 19 -6.23 -2.57 -27.81
C LEU A 19 -6.95 -1.77 -26.72
N ASN A 20 -6.33 -1.58 -25.55
CA ASN A 20 -6.86 -0.71 -24.50
C ASN A 20 -6.88 0.76 -24.93
N ARG A 21 -5.87 1.24 -25.65
CA ARG A 21 -5.82 2.60 -26.20
C ARG A 21 -6.90 2.84 -27.26
N LEU A 22 -7.15 1.86 -28.14
CA LEU A 22 -8.22 1.95 -29.15
C LEU A 22 -9.62 1.93 -28.52
N ALA A 23 -9.82 1.19 -27.44
CA ALA A 23 -11.06 1.20 -26.68
C ALA A 23 -11.30 2.56 -25.99
N VAL A 24 -10.26 3.18 -25.42
CA VAL A 24 -10.35 4.48 -24.73
C VAL A 24 -10.49 5.65 -25.72
N GLN A 25 -9.82 5.60 -26.87
CA GLN A 25 -9.85 6.69 -27.86
C GLN A 25 -11.14 6.74 -28.69
N LYS A 26 -11.93 5.65 -28.73
CA LYS A 26 -13.27 5.63 -29.35
C LYS A 26 -14.39 6.16 -28.46
N LEU A 27 -14.16 6.44 -27.17
CA LEU A 27 -15.19 6.84 -26.19
C LEU A 27 -15.27 8.36 -25.94
N GLY A 28 -14.91 9.18 -26.93
CA GLY A 28 -14.92 10.64 -26.85
C GLY A 28 -16.13 11.35 -27.46
N LYS A 29 -17.19 10.64 -27.88
CA LYS A 29 -18.42 11.26 -28.40
C LYS A 29 -19.66 10.53 -27.94
N ASN A 30 -20.55 11.27 -27.27
CA ASN A 30 -21.92 10.88 -26.91
C ASN A 30 -22.60 10.14 -28.08
N GLN A 31 -22.85 8.84 -27.89
CA GLN A 31 -23.86 8.13 -28.65
C GLN A 31 -24.38 6.96 -27.82
N ASP A 32 -25.65 7.05 -27.49
CA ASP A 32 -26.48 6.02 -26.88
C ASP A 32 -26.47 4.80 -27.82
N TRP A 33 -25.90 3.68 -27.38
CA TRP A 33 -25.99 2.38 -28.05
C TRP A 33 -26.26 1.30 -26.99
N PRO A 34 -27.08 0.28 -27.32
CA PRO A 34 -27.59 -0.68 -26.36
C PRO A 34 -26.47 -1.56 -25.81
N ASP A 35 -26.64 -1.87 -24.54
CA ASP A 35 -25.86 -2.75 -23.69
C ASP A 35 -25.85 -4.19 -24.24
N ASP A 36 -24.84 -4.53 -25.04
CA ASP A 36 -24.52 -5.91 -25.41
C ASP A 36 -23.00 -6.04 -25.57
N ASN A 37 -22.30 -6.12 -24.44
CA ASN A 37 -20.98 -6.75 -24.40
C ASN A 37 -20.89 -7.58 -23.12
N ASP A 38 -21.76 -8.58 -23.03
CA ASP A 38 -21.64 -9.69 -22.10
C ASP A 38 -20.49 -10.60 -22.55
N ASN A 39 -19.26 -10.16 -22.27
CA ASN A 39 -18.06 -10.94 -22.56
C ASN A 39 -17.96 -12.07 -21.51
N GLY A 40 -18.56 -13.20 -21.86
CA GLY A 40 -18.73 -14.41 -21.04
C GLY A 40 -17.48 -14.87 -20.30
N ALA A 41 -17.45 -14.60 -18.99
CA ALA A 41 -16.54 -15.22 -18.04
C ALA A 41 -17.35 -15.71 -16.82
N HIS A 42 -18.26 -16.66 -17.06
CA HIS A 42 -18.98 -17.37 -16.01
C HIS A 42 -18.09 -18.44 -15.37
N GLY A 43 -17.38 -18.06 -14.31
CA GLY A 43 -16.61 -18.98 -13.48
C GLY A 43 -16.42 -18.41 -12.08
N LEU A 44 -17.30 -18.82 -11.16
CA LEU A 44 -17.55 -18.34 -9.79
C LEU A 44 -17.74 -16.81 -9.67
N PRO A 45 -18.94 -16.33 -9.28
CA PRO A 45 -19.17 -14.89 -9.11
C PRO A 45 -18.34 -14.43 -7.91
N ILE A 46 -17.22 -13.75 -8.18
CA ILE A 46 -16.65 -12.81 -7.21
C ILE A 46 -17.79 -11.85 -6.90
N SER A 47 -18.16 -11.75 -5.63
CA SER A 47 -19.22 -10.84 -5.21
C SER A 47 -18.88 -9.43 -5.69
N PRO A 48 -19.86 -8.61 -6.11
CA PRO A 48 -19.59 -7.20 -6.46
C PRO A 48 -18.84 -6.45 -5.37
N GLU A 49 -19.04 -6.82 -4.10
CA GLU A 49 -18.29 -6.28 -2.95
C GLU A 49 -16.84 -6.76 -2.93
N GLU A 50 -16.59 -8.05 -3.15
CA GLU A 50 -15.24 -8.63 -3.22
C GLU A 50 -14.45 -8.04 -4.40
N ALA A 51 -15.11 -7.78 -5.53
CA ALA A 51 -14.54 -7.12 -6.69
C ALA A 51 -14.14 -5.67 -6.39
N ALA A 52 -14.99 -4.93 -5.65
CA ALA A 52 -14.68 -3.58 -5.22
C ALA A 52 -13.49 -3.55 -4.24
N ASP A 53 -13.42 -4.50 -3.31
CA ASP A 53 -12.32 -4.57 -2.35
C ASP A 53 -10.99 -4.97 -3.00
N LEU A 54 -11.01 -5.88 -3.99
CA LEU A 54 -9.83 -6.19 -4.79
C LEU A 54 -9.29 -4.97 -5.55
N PHE A 55 -10.19 -4.14 -6.08
CA PHE A 55 -9.81 -2.89 -6.74
C PHE A 55 -9.24 -1.87 -5.74
N ARG A 56 -9.79 -1.79 -4.52
CA ARG A 56 -9.24 -0.94 -3.44
C ARG A 56 -7.87 -1.41 -2.98
N ASP A 57 -7.67 -2.71 -2.83
CA ASP A 57 -6.38 -3.31 -2.47
C ASP A 57 -5.32 -3.00 -3.55
N LEU A 58 -5.70 -3.01 -4.84
CA LEU A 58 -4.83 -2.53 -5.93
C LEU A 58 -4.43 -1.06 -5.74
N LEU A 59 -5.37 -0.16 -5.42
CA LEU A 59 -5.05 1.26 -5.24
C LEU A 59 -4.08 1.49 -4.07
N ASP A 60 -4.23 0.69 -3.01
CA ASP A 60 -3.35 0.69 -1.84
C ASP A 60 -1.95 0.17 -2.19
N ASP A 61 -1.84 -0.97 -2.88
CA ASP A 61 -0.55 -1.59 -3.22
C ASP A 61 0.27 -0.75 -4.20
N HIS A 62 -0.39 -0.04 -5.12
CA HIS A 62 0.25 0.91 -6.04
C HIS A 62 0.57 2.26 -5.38
N ASN A 63 0.31 2.41 -4.07
CA ASN A 63 0.55 3.62 -3.29
C ASN A 63 -0.07 4.87 -3.94
N ILE A 64 -1.27 4.74 -4.49
CA ILE A 64 -1.94 5.86 -5.16
C ILE A 64 -2.25 6.95 -4.13
N SER A 65 -1.97 8.20 -4.48
CA SER A 65 -2.38 9.34 -3.66
C SER A 65 -3.89 9.58 -3.82
N PRO A 66 -4.66 9.75 -2.72
CA PRO A 66 -6.09 10.06 -2.80
C PRO A 66 -6.36 11.44 -3.41
N PHE A 67 -5.32 12.26 -3.63
CA PHE A 67 -5.42 13.57 -4.27
C PHE A 67 -5.08 13.54 -5.77
N THR A 68 -4.72 12.37 -6.32
CA THR A 68 -4.48 12.22 -7.76
C THR A 68 -5.84 12.11 -8.48
N PRO A 69 -6.13 12.95 -9.49
CA PRO A 69 -7.40 12.88 -10.21
C PRO A 69 -7.51 11.59 -11.04
N TRP A 70 -8.74 11.08 -11.19
CA TRP A 70 -9.05 9.86 -11.95
C TRP A 70 -8.45 9.88 -13.36
N ASP A 71 -8.60 11.00 -14.07
CA ASP A 71 -8.13 11.14 -15.46
C ASP A 71 -6.61 10.95 -15.59
N LYS A 72 -5.86 11.35 -14.55
CA LYS A 72 -4.40 11.18 -14.51
C LYS A 72 -4.01 9.71 -14.24
N LEU A 73 -4.82 8.98 -13.48
CA LEU A 73 -4.57 7.56 -13.18
C LEU A 73 -4.77 6.68 -14.41
N ILE A 74 -5.79 6.97 -15.22
CA ILE A 74 -6.07 6.20 -16.45
C ILE A 74 -5.21 6.63 -17.64
N SER A 75 -4.53 7.76 -17.55
CA SER A 75 -3.60 8.24 -18.59
C SER A 75 -2.16 7.77 -18.39
N ASP A 76 -1.86 7.17 -17.23
CA ASP A 76 -0.50 6.74 -16.89
C ASP A 76 -0.11 5.50 -17.71
N ASP A 77 0.93 5.65 -18.52
CA ASP A 77 1.52 4.60 -19.38
C ASP A 77 2.84 4.05 -18.83
N SER A 78 3.20 4.42 -17.59
CA SER A 78 4.32 3.85 -16.85
C SER A 78 4.22 2.33 -16.75
N ALA A 79 5.38 1.67 -16.66
CA ALA A 79 5.48 0.24 -16.34
C ALA A 79 4.84 -0.13 -14.98
N THR A 80 4.59 0.87 -14.12
CA THR A 80 3.89 0.73 -12.83
C THR A 80 2.44 1.20 -12.87
N SER A 81 1.85 1.35 -14.06
CA SER A 81 0.47 1.78 -14.22
C SER A 81 -0.50 0.74 -13.66
N ILE A 82 -1.54 1.21 -12.97
CA ILE A 82 -2.64 0.36 -12.47
C ILE A 82 -3.35 -0.41 -13.59
N LEU A 83 -3.25 0.04 -14.85
CA LEU A 83 -3.88 -0.58 -16.01
C LEU A 83 -3.26 -1.94 -16.38
N LEU A 84 -2.02 -2.19 -15.93
CA LEU A 84 -1.29 -3.44 -16.20
C LEU A 84 -1.54 -4.51 -15.14
N ASP A 85 -2.27 -4.18 -14.06
CA ASP A 85 -2.58 -5.10 -12.97
C ASP A 85 -3.89 -5.84 -13.26
N ASP A 86 -3.89 -7.17 -13.15
CA ASP A 86 -5.05 -8.03 -13.44
C ASP A 86 -6.28 -7.62 -12.61
N ARG A 87 -6.07 -7.09 -11.39
CA ARG A 87 -7.14 -6.63 -10.49
C ARG A 87 -7.90 -5.41 -11.02
N TYR A 88 -7.34 -4.67 -11.98
CA TYR A 88 -8.03 -3.55 -12.64
C TYR A 88 -9.24 -4.00 -13.45
N THR A 89 -9.17 -5.19 -14.04
CA THR A 89 -10.23 -5.76 -14.91
C THR A 89 -11.34 -6.47 -14.15
N VAL A 90 -11.21 -6.62 -12.83
CA VAL A 90 -12.17 -7.33 -11.97
C VAL A 90 -13.53 -6.61 -11.91
N LEU A 91 -13.50 -5.28 -11.94
CA LEU A 91 -14.71 -4.48 -12.18
C LEU A 91 -14.90 -4.36 -13.69
N SER A 92 -16.06 -4.75 -14.21
CA SER A 92 -16.34 -4.81 -15.65
C SER A 92 -16.42 -3.42 -16.29
N THR A 93 -17.11 -2.48 -15.64
CA THR A 93 -17.37 -1.15 -16.21
C THR A 93 -16.43 -0.07 -15.68
N THR A 94 -16.07 0.88 -16.54
CA THR A 94 -15.31 2.09 -16.16
C THR A 94 -16.07 2.94 -15.14
N ARG A 95 -17.41 2.91 -15.17
CA ARG A 95 -18.26 3.60 -14.19
C ARG A 95 -18.09 2.99 -12.79
N SER A 96 -18.15 1.66 -12.67
CA SER A 96 -17.95 0.96 -11.39
C SER A 96 -16.56 1.22 -10.82
N ARG A 97 -15.51 1.20 -11.66
CA ARG A 97 -14.14 1.54 -11.23
C ARG A 97 -14.05 2.96 -10.66
N ARG A 98 -14.66 3.94 -11.34
CA ARG A 98 -14.68 5.34 -10.89
C ARG A 98 -15.44 5.53 -9.58
N GLU A 99 -16.53 4.81 -9.38
CA GLU A 99 -17.34 4.86 -8.16
C GLU A 99 -16.59 4.28 -6.96
N VAL A 100 -16.01 3.09 -7.12
CA VAL A 100 -15.17 2.46 -6.07
C VAL A 100 -13.97 3.33 -5.74
N TRP A 101 -13.31 3.93 -6.74
CA TRP A 101 -12.23 4.89 -6.55
C TRP A 101 -12.69 6.12 -5.75
N ALA A 102 -13.84 6.70 -6.07
CA ALA A 102 -14.35 7.88 -5.37
C ALA A 102 -14.66 7.59 -3.89
N ILE A 103 -15.20 6.41 -3.59
CA ILE A 103 -15.42 5.97 -2.21
C ILE A 103 -14.08 5.79 -1.49
N TRP A 104 -13.15 5.07 -2.11
CA TRP A 104 -11.81 4.84 -1.55
C TRP A 104 -11.05 6.15 -1.26
N VAL A 105 -11.15 7.16 -2.15
CA VAL A 105 -10.54 8.48 -1.94
C VAL A 105 -11.09 9.13 -0.68
N ARG A 106 -12.42 9.08 -0.47
CA ARG A 106 -13.06 9.65 0.73
C ARG A 106 -12.57 8.96 2.00
N ASP A 107 -12.51 7.63 1.98
CA ASP A 107 -12.09 6.82 3.12
C ASP A 107 -10.61 7.05 3.45
N LYS A 108 -9.74 7.06 2.43
CA LYS A 108 -8.31 7.36 2.60
C LYS A 108 -8.07 8.79 3.07
N ALA A 109 -8.78 9.78 2.52
CA ALA A 109 -8.67 11.16 3.01
C ALA A 109 -9.11 11.27 4.48
N GLY A 110 -10.14 10.51 4.89
CA GLY A 110 -10.55 10.37 6.29
C GLY A 110 -9.46 9.75 7.16
N GLN A 111 -8.89 8.62 6.74
CA GLN A 111 -7.77 7.96 7.44
C GLN A 111 -6.57 8.89 7.58
N LEU A 112 -6.16 9.59 6.51
CA LEU A 112 -5.06 10.55 6.56
C LEU A 112 -5.33 11.70 7.54
N LYS A 113 -6.58 12.17 7.65
CA LYS A 113 -6.95 13.17 8.65
C LYS A 113 -6.85 12.63 10.07
N VAL A 114 -7.30 11.39 10.31
CA VAL A 114 -7.18 10.73 11.62
C VAL A 114 -5.72 10.51 11.98
N GLU A 115 -4.89 10.02 11.06
CA GLU A 115 -3.45 9.84 11.27
C GLU A 115 -2.73 11.17 11.50
N ARG A 116 -3.09 12.22 10.76
CA ARG A 116 -2.60 13.58 11.06
C ARG A 116 -3.04 14.05 12.43
N ALA A 117 -4.29 13.84 12.83
CA ALA A 117 -4.77 14.19 14.15
C ALA A 117 -4.07 13.38 15.26
N LYS A 118 -3.74 12.10 15.03
CA LYS A 118 -2.92 11.30 15.95
C LYS A 118 -1.49 11.83 16.05
N ASN A 119 -0.89 12.22 14.92
CA ASN A 119 0.44 12.81 14.88
C ASN A 119 0.47 14.25 15.44
N GLU A 120 -0.62 15.00 15.34
CA GLU A 120 -0.81 16.31 15.98
C GLU A 120 -1.06 16.18 17.48
N LYS A 121 -1.69 15.08 17.92
CA LYS A 121 -1.80 14.71 19.33
C LYS A 121 -0.48 14.25 19.94
N GLN A 122 0.55 13.94 19.14
CA GLN A 122 1.88 13.71 19.70
C GLN A 122 2.47 15.00 20.24
N ASP A 123 2.90 14.99 21.50
CA ASP A 123 3.53 16.16 22.12
C ASP A 123 4.77 16.59 21.29
N PRO A 124 4.80 17.81 20.72
CA PRO A 124 5.91 18.29 19.89
C PRO A 124 7.24 18.39 20.66
N ARG A 125 7.21 18.29 22.00
CA ARG A 125 8.42 18.21 22.82
C ARG A 125 9.16 16.88 22.66
N ILE A 126 8.48 15.78 22.34
CA ILE A 126 9.09 14.45 22.30
C ILE A 126 10.25 14.38 21.28
N PRO A 127 10.07 14.77 20.00
CA PRO A 127 11.18 14.76 19.03
C PRO A 127 12.31 15.71 19.45
N TYR A 128 11.96 16.86 20.05
CA TYR A 128 12.96 17.83 20.52
C TYR A 128 13.78 17.31 21.70
N LEU A 129 13.17 16.63 22.66
CA LEU A 129 13.86 16.04 23.79
C LEU A 129 14.76 14.87 23.36
N ALA A 130 14.32 14.03 22.43
CA ALA A 130 15.17 13.00 21.83
C ALA A 130 16.40 13.62 21.16
N PHE A 131 16.21 14.72 20.42
CA PHE A 131 17.31 15.48 19.83
C PHE A 131 18.28 16.05 20.88
N LEU A 132 17.75 16.58 21.99
CA LEU A 132 18.58 17.06 23.09
C LEU A 132 19.39 15.93 23.74
N GLN A 133 18.81 14.75 23.94
CA GLN A 133 19.51 13.61 24.52
C GLN A 133 20.78 13.24 23.74
N GLU A 134 20.71 13.34 22.40
CA GLU A 134 21.82 12.98 21.52
C GLU A 134 22.85 14.11 21.37
N LYS A 135 22.39 15.35 21.22
CA LYS A 135 23.24 16.48 20.79
C LYS A 135 23.58 17.48 21.88
N ALA A 136 22.77 17.58 22.95
CA ALA A 136 22.97 18.57 23.99
C ALA A 136 24.19 18.19 24.85
N THR A 137 25.02 19.19 25.12
CA THR A 137 26.18 19.02 26.01
C THR A 137 26.23 20.17 27.00
N PRO A 138 26.71 19.96 28.23
CA PRO A 138 26.84 21.05 29.21
C PRO A 138 27.83 22.15 28.82
N LYS A 139 28.60 21.95 27.73
CA LYS A 139 29.66 22.86 27.27
C LYS A 139 29.14 24.00 26.39
N LEU A 140 28.00 23.81 25.72
CA LEU A 140 27.45 24.79 24.79
C LEU A 140 26.36 25.61 25.49
N TYR A 141 26.36 26.92 25.26
CA TYR A 141 25.21 27.75 25.62
C TYR A 141 24.15 27.70 24.53
N TRP A 142 22.91 28.06 24.88
CA TRP A 142 21.77 28.00 23.96
C TRP A 142 22.01 28.67 22.61
N PRO A 143 22.58 29.90 22.51
CA PRO A 143 22.85 30.53 21.23
C PRO A 143 23.81 29.74 20.33
N GLU A 144 24.81 29.09 20.93
CA GLU A 144 25.80 28.28 20.21
C GLU A 144 25.19 26.97 19.72
N PHE A 145 24.43 26.31 20.60
CA PHE A 145 23.67 25.12 20.26
C PHE A 145 22.70 25.40 19.10
N LYS A 146 21.94 26.49 19.20
CA LYS A 146 21.00 26.93 18.16
C LYS A 146 21.71 27.23 16.84
N ARG A 147 22.87 27.90 16.86
CA ARG A 147 23.65 28.19 15.65
C ARG A 147 24.16 26.89 15.00
N LYS A 148 24.65 25.94 15.80
CA LYS A 148 25.21 24.68 15.33
C LYS A 148 24.16 23.78 14.66
N PHE A 149 22.96 23.72 15.25
CA PHE A 149 21.90 22.79 14.85
C PHE A 149 20.73 23.47 14.13
N LYS A 150 20.92 24.68 13.59
CA LYS A 150 19.85 25.47 12.94
C LYS A 150 19.18 24.73 11.77
N LYS A 151 19.92 23.86 11.07
CA LYS A 151 19.45 23.14 9.88
C LYS A 151 18.69 21.86 10.20
N ASP A 152 18.70 21.39 11.45
CA ASP A 152 17.98 20.19 11.83
C ASP A 152 16.47 20.40 11.76
N ALA A 153 15.74 19.42 11.23
CA ALA A 153 14.29 19.50 11.04
C ALA A 153 13.55 19.85 12.34
N VAL A 154 13.99 19.27 13.45
CA VAL A 154 13.45 19.49 14.80
C VAL A 154 13.67 20.93 15.30
N MET A 155 14.73 21.60 14.85
CA MET A 155 15.01 23.00 15.16
C MET A 155 14.25 23.97 14.24
N SER A 156 13.77 23.52 13.09
CA SER A 156 12.87 24.29 12.21
C SER A 156 11.38 24.10 12.53
N ASP A 157 11.04 23.17 13.42
CA ASP A 157 9.63 22.86 13.73
C ASP A 157 8.93 24.09 14.32
N ARG A 158 7.78 24.42 13.71
CA ARG A 158 6.94 25.57 14.10
C ARG A 158 6.01 25.21 15.26
N LYS A 159 5.83 23.93 15.58
CA LYS A 159 4.97 23.46 16.67
C LYS A 159 5.53 23.79 18.06
N LEU A 160 6.84 24.03 18.18
CA LEU A 160 7.50 24.37 19.43
C LEU A 160 8.18 25.74 19.35
N ALA A 161 7.72 26.68 20.18
CA ALA A 161 8.26 28.04 20.22
C ALA A 161 9.74 28.04 20.64
N ASP A 162 10.50 29.01 20.13
CA ASP A 162 11.94 29.13 20.43
C ASP A 162 12.20 29.33 21.93
N LYS A 163 11.29 30.05 22.61
CA LYS A 163 11.31 30.25 24.07
C LYS A 163 11.17 28.93 24.85
N ASP A 164 10.27 28.04 24.39
CA ASP A 164 10.07 26.74 25.03
C ASP A 164 11.24 25.80 24.77
N ARG A 165 11.81 25.85 23.55
CA ARG A 165 13.03 25.13 23.21
C ARG A 165 14.20 25.54 24.10
N GLU A 166 14.42 26.85 24.26
CA GLU A 166 15.46 27.38 25.15
C GLU A 166 15.24 26.93 26.61
N LYS A 167 14.00 26.98 27.09
CA LYS A 167 13.65 26.54 28.45
C LYS A 167 14.01 25.07 28.66
N LEU A 168 13.56 24.19 27.76
CA LEU A 168 13.84 22.76 27.82
C LEU A 168 15.34 22.46 27.70
N TYR A 169 16.07 23.18 26.84
CA TYR A 169 17.51 23.08 26.72
C TYR A 169 18.23 23.42 28.04
N ARG A 170 17.91 24.58 28.62
CA ARG A 170 18.52 25.04 29.87
C ARG A 170 18.18 24.11 31.02
N GLU A 171 16.94 23.63 31.11
CA GLU A 171 16.53 22.65 32.10
C GLU A 171 17.35 21.37 31.96
N HIS A 172 17.42 20.79 30.75
CA HIS A 172 18.18 19.57 30.51
C HIS A 172 19.66 19.72 30.87
N VAL A 173 20.31 20.79 30.39
CA VAL A 173 21.73 21.08 30.68
C VAL A 173 21.97 21.28 32.18
N ASN A 174 21.06 21.95 32.90
CA ASN A 174 21.18 22.11 34.34
C ASN A 174 21.01 20.77 35.07
N ARG A 175 20.10 19.90 34.62
CA ARG A 175 19.95 18.56 35.18
C ARG A 175 21.17 17.69 34.96
N LEU A 176 21.87 17.81 33.84
CA LEU A 176 23.12 17.07 33.59
C LEU A 176 24.22 17.38 34.60
N LYS A 177 24.15 18.52 35.30
CA LYS A 177 25.07 18.91 36.38
C LYS A 177 24.74 18.25 37.72
N LEU A 178 23.53 17.70 37.87
CA LEU A 178 23.09 17.03 39.09
C LEU A 178 23.77 15.65 39.21
N PRO A 179 24.00 15.18 40.46
CA PRO A 179 24.51 13.83 40.67
C PRO A 179 23.58 12.79 40.07
N GLU A 180 24.15 11.66 39.65
CA GLU A 180 23.40 10.59 39.01
C GLU A 180 22.28 10.04 39.91
N SER A 181 22.50 9.97 41.23
CA SER A 181 21.48 9.55 42.20
C SER A 181 20.22 10.41 42.18
N ALA A 182 20.37 11.74 42.11
CA ALA A 182 19.25 12.67 42.00
C ALA A 182 18.48 12.45 40.70
N ARG A 183 19.19 12.36 39.56
CA ARG A 183 18.58 12.11 38.24
C ARG A 183 17.82 10.77 38.19
N LYS A 184 18.33 9.73 38.84
CA LYS A 184 17.62 8.44 38.98
C LYS A 184 16.34 8.58 39.80
N GLY A 185 16.41 9.28 40.93
CA GLY A 185 15.25 9.56 41.78
C GLY A 185 14.16 10.35 41.05
N ASP A 186 14.55 11.31 40.22
CA ASP A 186 13.63 12.10 39.40
C ASP A 186 12.93 11.27 38.33
N LEU A 187 13.67 10.38 37.65
CA LEU A 187 13.08 9.44 36.68
C LEU A 187 12.07 8.52 37.38
N ILE A 188 12.42 7.97 38.54
CA ILE A 188 11.49 7.11 39.31
C ILE A 188 10.24 7.89 39.73
N THR A 189 10.39 9.13 40.14
CA THR A 189 9.25 10.01 40.48
C THR A 189 8.35 10.26 39.26
N LEU A 190 8.95 10.50 38.10
CA LEU A 190 8.21 10.64 36.84
C LEU A 190 7.42 9.36 36.52
N LEU A 191 8.06 8.20 36.57
CA LEU A 191 7.42 6.91 36.25
C LEU A 191 6.28 6.59 37.23
N LYS A 192 6.46 6.84 38.53
CA LYS A 192 5.42 6.67 39.56
C LYS A 192 4.22 7.60 39.38
N GLY A 193 4.41 8.74 38.71
CA GLY A 193 3.33 9.70 38.42
C GLY A 193 2.43 9.28 37.26
N VAL A 194 2.84 8.28 36.47
CA VAL A 194 2.06 7.79 35.33
C VAL A 194 0.96 6.84 35.81
N PRO A 195 -0.30 7.02 35.39
CA PRO A 195 -1.38 6.12 35.74
C PRO A 195 -1.12 4.67 35.30
N LEU A 196 -1.55 3.70 36.11
CA LEU A 196 -1.42 2.26 35.81
C LEU A 196 -2.11 1.80 34.52
N ARG A 197 -3.09 2.57 34.02
CA ARG A 197 -3.73 2.32 32.73
C ARG A 197 -2.74 2.50 31.56
N ASP A 198 -1.80 3.44 31.70
CA ASP A 198 -0.86 3.82 30.65
C ASP A 198 0.52 3.15 30.84
N LEU A 199 0.95 2.95 32.09
CA LEU A 199 2.21 2.27 32.43
C LEU A 199 1.96 1.09 33.37
N ASN A 200 2.16 -0.12 32.87
CA ASN A 200 1.93 -1.37 33.60
C ASN A 200 2.94 -2.45 33.19
N ARG A 201 2.87 -3.64 33.79
CA ARG A 201 3.79 -4.75 33.50
C ARG A 201 3.85 -5.17 32.02
N GLY A 202 2.78 -4.95 31.26
CA GLY A 202 2.71 -5.27 29.83
C GLY A 202 3.27 -4.19 28.91
N THR A 203 3.63 -3.01 29.44
CA THR A 203 4.19 -1.91 28.65
C THR A 203 5.61 -2.27 28.17
N ASN A 204 5.88 -2.09 26.87
CA ASN A 204 7.21 -2.25 26.31
C ASN A 204 8.00 -0.93 26.41
N ILE A 205 9.33 -1.01 26.57
CA ILE A 205 10.24 0.13 26.58
C ILE A 205 10.21 0.93 25.27
N ASP A 206 9.96 0.27 24.13
CA ASP A 206 9.86 0.94 22.83
C ASP A 206 8.52 1.69 22.65
N SER A 207 7.54 1.40 23.50
CA SER A 207 6.18 1.93 23.43
C SER A 207 5.78 2.61 24.75
N LEU A 208 6.67 3.48 25.25
CA LEU A 208 6.39 4.24 26.46
C LEU A 208 5.35 5.33 26.22
N PRO A 209 4.51 5.63 27.23
CA PRO A 209 3.53 6.72 27.14
C PRO A 209 4.17 8.07 26.85
N GLN A 210 3.46 8.92 26.11
CA GLN A 210 3.90 10.29 25.82
C GLN A 210 4.16 11.11 27.10
N GLN A 211 3.42 10.84 28.18
CA GLN A 211 3.60 11.44 29.50
C GLN A 211 4.98 11.17 30.11
N VAL A 212 5.69 10.13 29.67
CA VAL A 212 7.08 9.87 30.07
C VAL A 212 8.03 10.54 29.07
N LEU A 213 7.78 10.33 27.77
CA LEU A 213 8.67 10.76 26.69
C LEU A 213 8.77 12.29 26.54
N SER A 214 7.74 13.03 26.94
CA SER A 214 7.69 14.50 26.83
C SER A 214 8.38 15.24 27.98
N HIS A 215 9.00 14.52 28.93
CA HIS A 215 9.57 15.09 30.15
C HIS A 215 11.09 15.01 30.19
N VAL A 216 11.73 16.11 30.62
CA VAL A 216 13.20 16.25 30.71
C VAL A 216 13.89 15.18 31.58
N PRO A 217 13.35 14.77 32.76
CA PRO A 217 13.95 13.70 33.57
C PRO A 217 14.23 12.41 32.80
N PHE A 218 13.41 12.08 31.79
CA PHE A 218 13.58 10.88 30.98
C PHE A 218 14.86 10.91 30.13
N ILE A 219 15.21 12.07 29.56
CA ILE A 219 16.40 12.21 28.72
C ILE A 219 17.67 12.54 29.51
N SER A 220 17.56 12.89 30.78
CA SER A 220 18.70 13.32 31.61
C SER A 220 19.66 12.21 32.02
N LEU A 221 19.33 10.95 31.77
CA LEU A 221 20.19 9.79 32.02
C LEU A 221 20.73 9.20 30.72
N ARG A 222 21.85 8.47 30.82
CA ARG A 222 22.34 7.65 29.69
C ARG A 222 21.29 6.60 29.34
N VAL A 223 21.15 6.33 28.05
CA VAL A 223 20.17 5.39 27.48
C VAL A 223 20.20 4.05 28.23
N SER A 224 21.38 3.43 28.39
CA SER A 224 21.51 2.14 29.08
C SER A 224 20.98 2.15 30.52
N THR A 225 21.33 3.16 31.31
CA THR A 225 20.91 3.29 32.71
C THR A 225 19.42 3.62 32.83
N ARG A 226 18.93 4.51 31.96
CA ARG A 226 17.51 4.86 31.87
C ARG A 226 16.68 3.62 31.57
N ASP A 227 17.09 2.87 30.56
CA ASP A 227 16.35 1.71 30.06
C ASP A 227 16.33 0.60 31.11
N GLN A 228 17.47 0.32 31.75
CA GLN A 228 17.55 -0.63 32.86
C GLN A 228 16.59 -0.26 34.00
N LEU A 229 16.57 1.00 34.42
CA LEU A 229 15.68 1.46 35.50
C LEU A 229 14.20 1.42 35.11
N THR A 230 13.90 1.73 33.85
CA THR A 230 12.53 1.77 33.33
C THR A 230 11.98 0.35 33.25
N VAL A 231 12.76 -0.60 32.71
CA VAL A 231 12.40 -2.03 32.67
C VAL A 231 12.21 -2.60 34.07
N GLN A 232 13.12 -2.29 35.00
CA GLN A 232 12.99 -2.70 36.40
C GLN A 232 11.70 -2.16 37.05
N HIS A 233 11.37 -0.89 36.79
CA HIS A 233 10.14 -0.30 37.30
C HIS A 233 8.90 -0.99 36.70
N ILE A 234 8.85 -1.16 35.39
CA ILE A 234 7.77 -1.84 34.67
C ILE A 234 7.56 -3.27 35.20
N ALA A 235 8.64 -4.03 35.40
CA ALA A 235 8.56 -5.39 35.92
C ALA A 235 7.96 -5.45 37.35
N ALA A 236 8.21 -4.42 38.17
CA ALA A 236 7.67 -4.30 39.52
C ALA A 236 6.20 -3.85 39.57
N LEU A 237 5.65 -3.33 38.46
CA LEU A 237 4.26 -2.89 38.40
C LEU A 237 3.27 -4.06 38.35
N PRO A 238 2.01 -3.85 38.78
CA PRO A 238 0.94 -4.80 38.55
C PRO A 238 0.65 -4.95 37.04
N PRO A 239 -0.01 -6.05 36.63
CA PRO A 239 -0.56 -6.16 35.28
C PRO A 239 -1.56 -5.03 35.03
N ALA A 240 -1.78 -4.70 33.75
CA ALA A 240 -2.77 -3.72 33.36
C ALA A 240 -4.10 -4.01 34.08
N PRO A 241 -4.78 -3.00 34.66
CA PRO A 241 -6.16 -3.16 35.06
C PRO A 241 -6.92 -3.75 33.87
N ARG A 242 -7.81 -4.72 34.11
CA ARG A 242 -8.70 -5.23 33.06
C ARG A 242 -9.58 -4.07 32.60
N ALA A 243 -9.11 -3.35 31.58
CA ALA A 243 -9.90 -2.44 30.80
C ALA A 243 -10.68 -3.29 29.80
N ASP A 244 -11.99 -3.08 29.77
CA ASP A 244 -12.92 -3.65 28.79
C ASP A 244 -12.75 -2.91 27.44
N ASP A 245 -11.53 -2.88 26.87
CA ASP A 245 -11.19 -2.00 25.75
C ASP A 245 -10.52 -2.70 24.55
N GLY A 246 -11.32 -3.35 23.69
CA GLY A 246 -11.17 -3.40 22.22
C GLY A 246 -9.84 -3.86 21.56
N SER A 247 -8.79 -4.23 22.30
CA SER A 247 -7.47 -4.52 21.74
C SER A 247 -7.40 -5.92 21.11
N ASP A 248 -8.13 -6.88 21.68
CA ASP A 248 -8.35 -8.19 21.07
C ASP A 248 -9.26 -8.10 19.84
N GLU A 249 -10.25 -7.21 19.87
CA GLU A 249 -11.18 -6.98 18.76
C GLU A 249 -10.46 -6.37 17.54
N HIS A 250 -9.59 -5.38 17.75
CA HIS A 250 -8.79 -4.79 16.66
C HIS A 250 -7.77 -5.78 16.07
N ARG A 251 -7.17 -6.65 16.89
CA ARG A 251 -6.28 -7.72 16.39
C ARG A 251 -7.05 -8.76 15.59
N ALA A 252 -8.20 -9.21 16.11
CA ALA A 252 -9.09 -10.14 15.41
C ALA A 252 -9.60 -9.53 14.09
N GLU A 253 -9.93 -8.24 14.07
CA GLU A 253 -10.36 -7.55 12.85
C GLU A 253 -9.25 -7.45 11.81
N GLN A 254 -8.01 -7.17 12.23
CA GLN A 254 -6.87 -7.21 11.30
C GLN A 254 -6.61 -8.62 10.73
N GLU A 255 -6.73 -9.66 11.55
CA GLU A 255 -6.59 -11.04 11.09
C GLU A 255 -7.70 -11.44 10.12
N ARG A 256 -8.96 -11.06 10.41
CA ARG A 256 -10.09 -11.25 9.50
C ARG A 256 -9.86 -10.53 8.18
N LYS A 257 -9.42 -9.26 8.21
CA LYS A 257 -9.10 -8.50 6.98
C LYS A 257 -8.00 -9.16 6.15
N ARG A 258 -6.95 -9.69 6.79
CA ARG A 258 -5.86 -10.41 6.10
C ARG A 258 -6.33 -11.74 5.52
N ALA A 259 -7.15 -12.49 6.26
CA ALA A 259 -7.70 -13.75 5.79
C ALA A 259 -8.64 -13.53 4.60
N ASP A 260 -9.46 -12.49 4.67
CA ASP A 260 -10.38 -12.10 3.61
C ASP A 260 -9.64 -11.65 2.35
N ARG A 261 -8.56 -10.84 2.49
CA ARG A 261 -7.66 -10.49 1.38
C ARG A 261 -7.06 -11.73 0.70
N ARG A 262 -6.54 -12.67 1.49
CA ARG A 262 -5.99 -13.93 0.95
C ARG A 262 -7.03 -14.73 0.19
N ARG A 263 -8.23 -14.87 0.76
CA ARG A 263 -9.35 -15.56 0.11
C ARG A 263 -9.71 -14.93 -1.23
N ARG A 264 -9.76 -13.60 -1.31
CA ARG A 264 -10.05 -12.87 -2.56
C ARG A 264 -8.95 -13.04 -3.61
N GLU A 265 -7.68 -12.98 -3.20
CA GLU A 265 -6.54 -13.19 -4.10
C GLU A 265 -6.49 -14.62 -4.64
N GLU A 266 -6.76 -15.62 -3.79
CA GLU A 266 -6.85 -17.02 -4.19
C GLU A 266 -7.98 -17.25 -5.19
N ALA A 267 -9.14 -16.62 -4.98
CA ALA A 267 -10.28 -16.69 -5.90
C ALA A 267 -9.94 -16.09 -7.29
N LEU A 268 -9.24 -14.96 -7.33
CA LEU A 268 -8.75 -14.38 -8.58
C LEU A 268 -7.75 -15.29 -9.29
N ALA A 269 -6.79 -15.84 -8.54
CA ALA A 269 -5.76 -16.72 -9.10
C ALA A 269 -6.37 -18.01 -9.67
N GLU A 270 -7.37 -18.59 -8.99
CA GLU A 270 -8.09 -19.76 -9.50
C GLU A 270 -8.86 -19.43 -10.78
N ARG A 271 -9.54 -18.27 -10.83
CA ARG A 271 -10.23 -17.81 -12.04
C ARG A 271 -9.25 -17.64 -13.20
N GLN A 272 -8.13 -16.98 -12.97
CA GLN A 272 -7.12 -16.77 -14.01
C GLN A 272 -6.62 -18.11 -14.56
N ARG A 273 -6.40 -19.11 -13.69
CA ARG A 273 -6.00 -20.46 -14.11
C ARG A 273 -7.07 -21.17 -14.96
N LYS A 274 -8.35 -20.97 -14.68
CA LYS A 274 -9.44 -21.55 -15.48
C LYS A 274 -9.52 -20.89 -16.86
N VAL A 275 -9.48 -19.57 -16.90
CA VAL A 275 -9.46 -18.79 -18.15
C VAL A 275 -8.26 -19.18 -19.03
N ASP A 276 -7.07 -19.31 -18.44
CA ASP A 276 -5.87 -19.72 -19.18
C ASP A 276 -5.99 -21.17 -19.73
N GLN A 277 -6.63 -22.07 -18.99
CA GLN A 277 -6.87 -23.45 -19.42
C GLN A 277 -7.88 -23.51 -20.58
N GLU A 278 -9.00 -22.81 -20.45
CA GLU A 278 -10.01 -22.69 -21.50
C GLU A 278 -9.43 -22.06 -22.77
N GLY A 279 -8.66 -20.98 -22.61
CA GLY A 279 -7.95 -20.34 -23.73
C GLY A 279 -6.99 -21.28 -24.45
N ARG A 280 -6.24 -22.12 -23.72
CA ARG A 280 -5.35 -23.13 -24.34
C ARG A 280 -6.12 -24.23 -25.07
N LEU A 281 -7.29 -24.64 -24.55
CA LEU A 281 -8.13 -25.63 -25.21
C LEU A 281 -8.75 -25.06 -26.48
N GLN A 282 -9.26 -23.83 -26.42
CA GLN A 282 -9.77 -23.11 -27.59
C GLN A 282 -8.69 -22.89 -28.64
N GLU A 283 -7.48 -22.47 -28.26
CA GLU A 283 -6.37 -22.30 -29.20
C GLU A 283 -6.01 -23.62 -29.90
N LYS A 284 -5.97 -24.74 -29.15
CA LYS A 284 -5.74 -26.06 -29.74
C LYS A 284 -6.87 -26.43 -30.71
N ALA A 285 -8.13 -26.26 -30.31
CA ALA A 285 -9.29 -26.56 -31.14
C ALA A 285 -9.28 -25.71 -32.44
N GLU A 286 -8.97 -24.42 -32.34
CA GLU A 286 -8.85 -23.53 -33.51
C GLU A 286 -7.70 -23.98 -34.43
N ARG A 287 -6.55 -24.37 -33.87
CA ARG A 287 -5.43 -24.90 -34.68
C ARG A 287 -5.81 -26.19 -35.41
N PHE A 288 -6.54 -27.10 -34.76
CA PHE A 288 -7.01 -28.33 -35.40
C PHE A 288 -8.04 -28.02 -36.50
N ALA A 289 -9.04 -27.18 -36.22
CA ALA A 289 -10.04 -26.77 -37.19
C ALA A 289 -9.43 -26.05 -38.41
N ARG A 290 -8.45 -25.15 -38.19
CA ARG A 290 -7.70 -24.49 -39.28
C ARG A 290 -6.92 -25.48 -40.13
N ARG A 291 -6.36 -26.55 -39.53
CA ARG A 291 -5.64 -27.59 -40.27
C ARG A 291 -6.61 -28.42 -41.11
N GLU A 292 -7.72 -28.83 -40.53
CA GLU A 292 -8.78 -29.60 -41.20
C GLU A 292 -9.39 -28.84 -42.38
N LEU A 293 -9.65 -27.54 -42.22
CA LEU A 293 -10.09 -26.67 -43.32
C LEU A 293 -9.07 -26.63 -44.46
N ARG A 294 -7.77 -26.50 -44.15
CA ARG A 294 -6.71 -26.48 -45.18
C ARG A 294 -6.58 -27.82 -45.90
N GLU A 295 -6.72 -28.93 -45.19
CA GLU A 295 -6.72 -30.27 -45.78
C GLU A 295 -7.94 -30.45 -46.72
N GLY A 296 -9.14 -30.06 -46.28
CA GLY A 296 -10.35 -30.08 -47.09
C GLY A 296 -10.32 -29.16 -48.32
N GLU A 297 -9.71 -27.97 -48.20
CA GLU A 297 -9.47 -27.06 -49.32
C GLU A 297 -8.55 -27.70 -50.38
N ALA A 298 -7.48 -28.38 -49.96
CA ALA A 298 -6.56 -29.06 -50.87
C ALA A 298 -7.21 -30.26 -51.59
N GLU A 299 -8.09 -31.00 -50.90
CA GLU A 299 -8.87 -32.09 -51.51
C GLU A 299 -9.89 -31.58 -52.53
N LEU A 300 -10.58 -30.48 -52.22
CA LEU A 300 -11.48 -29.80 -53.15
C LEU A 300 -10.73 -29.28 -54.38
N GLU A 301 -9.58 -28.63 -54.19
CA GLU A 301 -8.73 -28.16 -55.28
C GLU A 301 -8.25 -29.33 -56.16
N GLY A 302 -7.84 -30.44 -55.55
CA GLY A 302 -7.48 -31.67 -56.26
C GLY A 302 -8.65 -32.27 -57.06
N ALA A 303 -9.86 -32.28 -56.50
CA ALA A 303 -11.07 -32.76 -57.17
C ALA A 303 -11.52 -31.83 -58.32
N MET A 304 -11.33 -30.52 -58.17
CA MET A 304 -11.58 -29.53 -59.22
C MET A 304 -10.53 -29.56 -60.34
N ALA A 305 -9.32 -30.04 -60.06
CA ALA A 305 -8.23 -30.18 -61.04
C ALA A 305 -8.31 -31.45 -61.91
N VAL A 306 -9.25 -32.37 -61.64
CA VAL A 306 -9.47 -33.56 -62.48
C VAL A 306 -10.17 -33.14 -63.78
N PRO A 307 -9.53 -33.27 -64.97
CA PRO A 307 -10.19 -32.96 -66.23
C PRO A 307 -11.20 -34.06 -66.54
N GLY A 308 -12.45 -33.70 -66.85
CA GLY A 308 -13.50 -34.61 -67.30
C GLY A 308 -13.14 -35.34 -68.60
N LYS A 309 -12.30 -36.37 -68.52
CA LYS A 309 -12.08 -37.36 -69.58
C LYS A 309 -13.11 -38.47 -69.40
N GLY A 310 -14.28 -38.28 -70.00
CA GLY A 310 -15.32 -39.30 -70.02
C GLY A 310 -16.55 -39.05 -70.90
N ALA A 311 -16.78 -37.82 -71.39
CA ALA A 311 -17.93 -37.51 -72.23
C ALA A 311 -17.54 -37.02 -73.63
N ARG A 312 -16.77 -37.83 -74.37
CA ARG A 312 -16.65 -37.72 -75.84
C ARG A 312 -16.33 -39.09 -76.42
N GLY A 313 -17.35 -39.80 -76.86
CA GLY A 313 -17.18 -41.11 -77.46
C GLY A 313 -18.49 -41.81 -77.81
N MET A 314 -19.42 -41.13 -78.48
CA MET A 314 -20.44 -41.81 -79.30
C MET A 314 -21.09 -40.84 -80.30
N VAL A 315 -20.34 -40.51 -81.35
CA VAL A 315 -20.90 -40.18 -82.66
C VAL A 315 -20.12 -41.03 -83.66
N GLY A 316 -20.81 -41.92 -84.36
CA GLY A 316 -20.22 -42.68 -85.46
C GLY A 316 -20.83 -44.06 -85.68
N LYS A 317 -22.03 -44.10 -86.28
CA LYS A 317 -22.31 -44.84 -87.53
C LYS A 317 -23.62 -44.36 -88.13
#